data_AF-A0A7X3MMP3-F1
#
_entry.id   AF-A0A7X3MMP3-F1
#
_cell.length_a   1.000
_cell.length_b   1.000
_cell.length_c   1.000
_cell.angle_alpha   90.00
_cell.angle_beta   90.00
_cell.angle_gamma   90.00
#
_symmetry.space_group_name_H-M   'P 1'
#
loop_
_entity.id
_entity.type
_entity.pdbx_description
1 polymer ?
#
loop_
_entity_poly.entity_id
_entity_poly.type
_entity_poly.pdbx_seq_one_letter_code
_entity_poly.pdbx_strand_id
1 'polypeptide(L)'
;MGTFRNVSKAEPCPICGKSDWCSILIPDNVAYPGQLLYVCRRIHSPEAQSPVNGKTYYYIKELPDSSCLYSDIEKRGRVSEKSFGYTYRPAQEAPAPPADYGTIPLPNNDLDLIYTDFMNLLCLSKKHYAGLRSERWPKDLIRDSFIRSLSFPRKFDSVKGFYSDHVERHRICQLLLKKHKTLKGVPGFYQEADLQWTFTGHPGMLIPIYDTDGMLYRIRLRLDHPGKDEKGKEKDKYKNFSSFYPSKDSNNILSNEYLNGCRAGSHIGFYFHPSTDDPGVCYITEGEKKAIVANYFLRCIVISLPGVNSHAKLTKTDKSGRSVLDFLKTLGCKSAVVAYDADKNVNEHVHRHEKKLVALLKNHSFHTYIGSWNPGFGKGLDDILVLGVKPQVFPV
;
A
#
# COMPACT_ATOMS: atom_id res chain seq x y z
N MET A 1 11.17 26.09 2.27
CA MET A 1 10.40 24.89 1.88
C MET A 1 8.95 25.31 2.07
N GLY A 2 8.01 24.51 2.54
CA GLY A 2 6.73 25.00 3.00
C GLY A 2 6.12 24.01 3.98
N THR A 3 5.30 24.48 4.90
CA THR A 3 4.65 23.62 5.90
C THR A 3 3.38 23.01 5.31
N PHE A 4 3.29 21.68 5.34
CA PHE A 4 2.07 20.97 4.96
C PHE A 4 1.21 20.68 6.18
N ARG A 5 -0.11 20.91 6.05
CA ARG A 5 -1.11 20.39 6.98
C ARG A 5 -2.21 19.66 6.22
N ASN A 6 -2.84 18.68 6.85
CA ASN A 6 -3.98 17.99 6.26
C ASN A 6 -5.24 18.85 6.35
N VAL A 7 -6.15 18.68 5.39
CA VAL A 7 -7.51 19.22 5.47
C VAL A 7 -8.27 18.55 6.62
N SER A 8 -9.34 19.19 7.09
CA SER A 8 -10.16 18.69 8.20
C SER A 8 -11.65 18.93 7.95
N LYS A 9 -12.52 18.51 8.89
CA LYS A 9 -13.95 18.83 8.82
C LYS A 9 -14.22 20.34 8.95
N ALA A 10 -13.42 21.05 9.75
CA ALA A 10 -13.52 22.49 9.93
C ALA A 10 -12.91 23.28 8.76
N GLU A 11 -11.95 22.68 8.05
CA GLU A 11 -11.28 23.28 6.90
C GLU A 11 -11.13 22.23 5.77
N PRO A 12 -12.20 21.97 5.02
CA PRO A 12 -12.17 20.99 3.93
C PRO A 12 -11.36 21.50 2.74
N CYS A 13 -10.94 20.59 1.86
CA CYS A 13 -10.24 20.93 0.63
C CYS A 13 -11.13 21.84 -0.24
N PRO A 14 -10.72 23.08 -0.56
CA PRO A 14 -11.57 23.98 -1.33
C PRO A 14 -11.71 23.54 -2.79
N ILE A 15 -10.84 22.65 -3.28
CA ILE A 15 -10.94 22.14 -4.64
C ILE A 15 -12.03 21.07 -4.75
N CYS A 16 -11.99 20.02 -3.91
CA CYS A 16 -12.90 18.88 -4.02
C CYS A 16 -13.99 18.80 -2.94
N GLY A 17 -14.00 19.73 -1.99
CA GLY A 17 -14.94 19.80 -0.88
C GLY A 17 -14.80 18.69 0.18
N LYS A 18 -13.77 17.85 0.11
CA LYS A 18 -13.58 16.74 1.06
C LYS A 18 -12.69 17.13 2.23
N SER A 19 -13.01 16.61 3.41
CA SER A 19 -12.37 16.91 4.70
C SER A 19 -11.21 15.98 5.06
N ASP A 20 -10.81 15.11 4.13
CA ASP A 20 -9.75 14.12 4.31
C ASP A 20 -8.85 14.03 3.08
N TRP A 21 -7.69 13.39 3.24
CA TRP A 21 -6.76 12.97 2.19
C TRP A 21 -6.04 14.08 1.40
N CYS A 22 -6.60 15.28 1.28
CA CYS A 22 -5.94 16.45 0.68
C CYS A 22 -5.04 17.18 1.68
N SER A 23 -4.19 18.09 1.20
CA SER A 23 -3.30 18.87 2.06
C SER A 23 -3.29 20.35 1.67
N ILE A 24 -2.99 21.21 2.64
CA ILE A 24 -2.75 22.64 2.47
C ILE A 24 -1.25 22.84 2.65
N LEU A 25 -0.63 23.53 1.70
CA LEU A 25 0.77 23.92 1.71
C LEU A 25 0.87 25.41 2.00
N ILE A 26 1.59 25.75 3.06
CA ILE A 26 1.98 27.12 3.42
C ILE A 26 3.42 27.32 2.93
N PRO A 27 3.66 28.04 1.82
CA PRO A 27 5.00 28.21 1.25
C PRO A 27 5.85 29.15 2.13
N ASP A 28 7.12 28.80 2.35
CA ASP A 28 8.08 29.70 3.03
C ASP A 28 8.75 30.68 2.05
N ASN A 29 8.39 30.64 0.76
CA ASN A 29 9.10 31.33 -0.33
C ASN A 29 8.34 32.56 -0.84
N VAL A 30 9.11 33.61 -1.18
CA VAL A 30 8.70 34.85 -1.87
C VAL A 30 7.93 34.63 -3.18
N ALA A 31 8.02 33.45 -3.81
CA ALA A 31 7.23 33.13 -4.99
C ALA A 31 5.71 33.06 -4.74
N TYR A 32 5.28 32.82 -3.49
CA TYR A 32 3.88 32.74 -3.07
C TYR A 32 3.74 33.28 -1.62
N PRO A 33 4.09 34.55 -1.38
CA PRO A 33 4.21 35.08 -0.02
C PRO A 33 2.82 35.26 0.60
N GLY A 34 2.59 34.61 1.75
CA GLY A 34 1.31 34.67 2.47
C GLY A 34 0.16 33.91 1.81
N GLN A 35 0.40 33.17 0.71
CA GLN A 35 -0.65 32.44 0.01
C GLN A 35 -0.74 30.98 0.47
N LEU A 36 -1.95 30.49 0.71
CA LEU A 36 -2.21 29.07 0.87
C LEU A 36 -2.26 28.39 -0.50
N LEU A 37 -1.42 27.37 -0.70
CA LEU A 37 -1.51 26.47 -1.82
C LEU A 37 -2.23 25.19 -1.40
N TYR A 38 -2.93 24.56 -2.32
CA TYR A 38 -3.78 23.42 -2.01
C TYR A 38 -3.42 22.21 -2.84
N VAL A 39 -3.08 21.12 -2.18
CA VAL A 39 -2.83 19.83 -2.79
C VAL A 39 -4.12 19.03 -2.81
N CYS A 40 -4.78 18.99 -3.97
CA CYS A 40 -5.95 18.16 -4.19
C CYS A 40 -5.54 16.80 -4.76
N ARG A 41 -5.96 15.72 -4.09
CA ARG A 41 -5.72 14.33 -4.54
C ARG A 41 -6.87 13.74 -5.36
N ARG A 42 -7.90 14.54 -5.65
CA ARG A 42 -9.15 14.07 -6.29
C ARG A 42 -9.39 14.74 -7.64
N ILE A 43 -9.32 16.07 -7.68
CA ILE A 43 -9.60 16.86 -8.88
C ILE A 43 -8.31 17.25 -9.58
N HIS A 44 -8.31 17.04 -10.90
CA HIS A 44 -7.21 17.32 -11.81
C HIS A 44 -7.80 18.09 -13.00
N SER A 45 -7.98 19.40 -12.81
CA SER A 45 -8.51 20.30 -13.83
C SER A 45 -7.58 21.52 -13.91
N PRO A 46 -7.38 22.13 -15.09
CA PRO A 46 -6.66 23.41 -15.20
C PRO A 46 -7.24 24.48 -14.28
N GLU A 47 -8.56 24.45 -14.09
CA GLU A 47 -9.32 25.34 -13.22
C GLU A 47 -10.39 24.55 -12.48
N ALA A 48 -10.58 24.86 -11.20
CA ALA A 48 -11.59 24.22 -10.36
C ALA A 48 -12.39 25.28 -9.60
N GLN A 49 -13.70 25.31 -9.83
CA GLN A 49 -14.61 26.12 -9.03
C GLN A 49 -14.84 25.44 -7.68
N SER A 50 -14.56 26.16 -6.60
CA SER A 50 -14.63 25.62 -5.25
C SER A 50 -16.08 25.42 -4.81
N PRO A 51 -16.47 24.18 -4.43
CA PRO A 51 -17.78 23.93 -3.84
C PRO A 51 -17.89 24.41 -2.39
N VAL A 52 -16.78 24.86 -1.78
CA VAL A 52 -16.71 25.27 -0.37
C VAL A 52 -16.88 26.77 -0.20
N ASN A 53 -16.21 27.55 -1.05
CA ASN A 53 -16.12 29.00 -0.88
C ASN A 53 -16.39 29.78 -2.18
N GLY A 54 -16.79 29.12 -3.27
CA GLY A 54 -17.15 29.74 -4.54
C GLY A 54 -15.98 30.34 -5.34
N LYS A 55 -14.75 30.33 -4.82
CA LYS A 55 -13.55 30.82 -5.53
C LYS A 55 -13.12 29.86 -6.64
N THR A 56 -12.47 30.39 -7.67
CA THR A 56 -11.77 29.58 -8.68
C THR A 56 -10.34 29.31 -8.24
N TYR A 57 -9.92 28.06 -8.38
CA TYR A 57 -8.57 27.59 -8.11
C TYR A 57 -7.88 27.16 -9.40
N TYR A 58 -6.68 27.66 -9.63
CA TYR A 58 -5.88 27.44 -10.83
C TYR A 58 -4.79 26.42 -10.56
N TYR A 59 -4.66 25.47 -11.47
CA TYR A 59 -3.63 24.44 -11.41
C TYR A 59 -2.23 25.03 -11.57
N ILE A 60 -1.30 24.60 -10.72
CA ILE A 60 0.12 24.97 -10.81
C ILE A 60 0.92 23.82 -11.40
N LYS A 61 0.87 22.64 -10.77
CA LYS A 61 1.65 21.46 -11.16
C LYS A 61 1.13 20.19 -10.50
N GLU A 62 1.49 19.06 -11.08
CA GLU A 62 1.33 17.73 -10.47
C GLU A 62 2.56 17.42 -9.59
N LEU A 63 2.32 16.79 -8.44
CA LEU A 63 3.33 16.30 -7.51
C LEU A 63 3.66 14.82 -7.80
N PRO A 64 4.82 14.30 -7.32
CA PRO A 64 5.23 12.92 -7.59
C PRO A 64 4.22 11.84 -7.14
N ASP A 65 3.38 12.13 -6.15
CA ASP A 65 2.30 11.25 -5.68
C ASP A 65 1.03 11.32 -6.55
N SER A 66 1.12 11.96 -7.73
CA SER A 66 0.00 12.23 -8.62
C SER A 66 -1.10 13.11 -8.00
N SER A 67 -0.77 13.98 -7.06
CA SER A 67 -1.69 15.01 -6.56
C SER A 67 -1.46 16.35 -7.27
N CYS A 68 -2.52 17.15 -7.42
CA CYS A 68 -2.42 18.45 -8.08
C CYS A 68 -2.30 19.58 -7.06
N LEU A 69 -1.34 20.47 -7.29
CA LEU A 69 -1.15 21.71 -6.54
C LEU A 69 -1.94 22.85 -7.21
N TYR A 70 -2.74 23.55 -6.42
CA TYR A 70 -3.60 24.65 -6.86
C TYR A 70 -3.34 25.93 -6.06
N SER A 71 -3.72 27.06 -6.66
CA SER A 71 -3.68 28.41 -6.09
C SER A 71 -4.99 29.15 -6.41
N ASP A 72 -5.46 30.01 -5.51
CA ASP A 72 -6.62 30.88 -5.77
C ASP A 72 -6.26 32.18 -6.53
N ILE A 73 -5.03 32.25 -7.08
CA ILE A 73 -4.55 33.37 -7.89
C ILE A 73 -4.17 32.84 -9.27
N GLU A 74 -4.76 33.43 -10.31
CA GLU A 74 -4.41 33.17 -11.71
C GLU A 74 -3.04 33.80 -12.02
N LYS A 75 -1.99 32.98 -12.14
CA LYS A 75 -0.68 33.49 -12.62
C LYS A 75 -0.67 33.48 -14.14
N ARG A 76 -0.99 34.63 -14.76
CA ARG A 76 -0.85 34.84 -16.21
C ARG A 76 0.62 34.85 -16.62
N GLY A 77 1.14 33.69 -17.02
CA GLY A 77 2.44 33.51 -17.63
C GLY A 77 2.37 32.41 -18.68
N ARG A 78 2.21 32.81 -19.96
CA ARG A 78 2.24 32.00 -21.19
C ARG A 78 2.13 30.48 -20.99
N VAL A 79 0.90 29.98 -20.84
CA VAL A 79 0.59 28.60 -21.23
C VAL A 79 0.44 28.63 -22.76
N SER A 80 1.54 28.46 -23.48
CA SER A 80 1.43 28.11 -24.91
C SER A 80 0.93 26.68 -25.00
N GLU A 81 -0.19 26.46 -25.70
CA GLU A 81 -0.83 25.16 -25.97
C GLU A 81 0.03 24.16 -26.78
N LYS A 82 1.35 24.35 -26.86
CA LYS A 82 2.25 23.44 -27.56
C LYS A 82 3.50 23.20 -26.72
N SER A 83 3.50 22.08 -26.00
CA SER A 83 4.64 21.22 -25.60
C SER A 83 4.49 20.69 -24.17
N PHE A 84 4.06 19.43 -24.06
CA PHE A 84 4.26 18.57 -22.90
C PHE A 84 5.74 18.23 -22.76
N GLY A 85 6.57 19.21 -22.41
CA GLY A 85 8.02 19.03 -22.31
C GLY A 85 8.64 20.08 -21.42
N TYR A 86 8.68 19.82 -20.12
CA TYR A 86 9.57 20.54 -19.20
C TYR A 86 10.70 19.61 -18.79
N THR A 87 11.93 20.00 -19.11
CA THR A 87 13.15 19.42 -18.55
C THR A 87 13.24 19.73 -17.06
N TYR A 88 13.23 18.67 -16.26
CA TYR A 88 13.49 18.69 -14.83
C TYR A 88 14.93 19.18 -14.56
N ARG A 89 15.07 20.29 -13.84
CA ARG A 89 16.28 20.57 -13.06
C ARG A 89 15.95 20.27 -11.61
N PRO A 90 16.57 19.25 -10.98
CA PRO A 90 16.36 18.98 -9.57
C PRO A 90 16.76 20.22 -8.78
N ALA A 91 15.82 20.79 -8.04
CA ALA A 91 16.18 21.59 -6.89
C ALA A 91 16.95 20.66 -5.94
N GLN A 92 18.12 21.09 -5.45
CA GLN A 92 18.79 20.40 -4.34
C GLN A 92 17.75 20.16 -3.25
N GLU A 93 17.49 18.88 -2.95
CA GLU A 93 16.66 18.48 -1.84
C GLU A 93 17.30 19.07 -0.58
N ALA A 94 16.70 20.11 -0.02
CA ALA A 94 17.04 20.50 1.33
C ALA A 94 16.79 19.26 2.21
N PRO A 95 17.75 18.86 3.05
CA PRO A 95 17.61 17.64 3.84
C PRO A 95 16.32 17.74 4.65
N ALA A 96 15.47 16.71 4.51
CA ALA A 96 14.30 16.56 5.37
C ALA A 96 14.79 16.66 6.83
N PRO A 97 14.04 17.33 7.73
CA PRO A 97 14.42 17.38 9.14
C PRO A 97 14.71 15.96 9.64
N PRO A 98 15.74 15.75 10.48
CA PRO A 98 16.12 14.42 10.93
C PRO A 98 14.94 13.78 11.65
N ALA A 99 14.29 12.83 10.99
CA ALA A 99 13.19 12.06 11.54
C ALA A 99 13.73 10.68 11.88
N ASP A 100 13.67 10.31 13.16
CA ASP A 100 13.95 8.95 13.59
C ASP A 100 12.72 8.09 13.28
N TYR A 101 12.72 7.52 12.08
CA TYR A 101 11.67 6.60 11.63
C TYR A 101 11.74 5.22 12.33
N GLY A 102 12.55 5.09 13.38
CA GLY A 102 12.80 3.86 14.12
C GLY A 102 13.91 3.03 13.49
N THR A 103 13.93 1.74 13.85
CA THR A 103 14.98 0.83 13.37
C THR A 103 14.83 0.54 11.88
N ILE A 104 15.95 0.57 11.14
CA ILE A 104 16.00 0.19 9.72
C ILE A 104 15.58 -1.29 9.57
N PRO A 105 14.67 -1.62 8.64
CA PRO A 105 14.30 -3.00 8.39
C PRO A 105 15.51 -3.89 8.05
N LEU A 106 15.50 -5.12 8.55
CA LEU A 106 16.47 -6.13 8.15
C LEU A 106 16.38 -6.41 6.63
N PRO A 107 17.47 -6.93 6.03
CA PRO A 107 17.46 -7.48 4.67
C PRO A 107 16.33 -8.52 4.46
N ASN A 108 15.84 -8.62 3.22
CA ASN A 108 14.68 -9.47 2.91
C ASN A 108 14.91 -10.96 3.23
N ASN A 109 16.12 -11.48 3.04
CA ASN A 109 16.47 -12.87 3.39
C ASN A 109 16.36 -13.13 4.90
N ASP A 110 16.77 -12.17 5.75
CA ASP A 110 16.66 -12.32 7.20
C ASP A 110 15.19 -12.18 7.65
N LEU A 111 14.45 -11.26 7.01
CA LEU A 111 13.01 -11.10 7.26
C LEU A 111 12.22 -12.35 6.86
N ASP A 112 12.55 -12.98 5.74
CA ASP A 112 11.91 -14.22 5.28
C ASP A 112 12.04 -15.34 6.30
N LEU A 113 13.25 -15.57 6.82
CA LEU A 113 13.47 -16.60 7.84
C LEU A 113 12.62 -16.36 9.09
N ILE A 114 12.63 -15.12 9.61
CA ILE A 114 11.90 -14.77 10.84
C ILE A 114 10.39 -14.79 10.61
N TYR A 115 9.88 -14.21 9.51
CA TYR A 115 8.46 -14.19 9.22
C TYR A 115 7.92 -15.58 8.88
N THR A 116 8.69 -16.41 8.19
CA THR A 116 8.30 -17.80 7.92
C THR A 116 8.18 -18.59 9.21
N ASP A 117 9.18 -18.50 10.11
CA ASP A 117 9.07 -19.12 11.44
C ASP A 117 7.89 -18.57 12.25
N PHE A 118 7.68 -17.24 12.22
CA PHE A 118 6.55 -16.61 12.90
C PHE A 118 5.21 -17.11 12.36
N MET A 119 5.01 -17.13 11.05
CA MET A 119 3.79 -17.57 10.41
C MET A 119 3.55 -19.09 10.62
N ASN A 120 4.61 -19.89 10.75
CA ASN A 120 4.51 -21.31 11.11
C ASN A 120 4.09 -21.56 12.56
N LEU A 121 4.35 -20.63 13.47
CA LEU A 121 3.85 -20.70 14.86
C LEU A 121 2.36 -20.32 14.97
N LEU A 122 1.78 -19.77 13.90
CA LEU A 122 0.38 -19.38 13.85
C LEU A 122 -0.46 -20.41 13.09
N CYS A 123 -1.77 -20.41 13.36
CA CYS A 123 -2.75 -21.18 12.60
C CYS A 123 -3.74 -20.25 11.88
N LEU A 124 -4.41 -20.78 10.87
CA LEU A 124 -5.60 -20.14 10.31
C LEU A 124 -6.80 -20.51 11.20
N SER A 125 -7.45 -19.51 11.80
CA SER A 125 -8.60 -19.73 12.68
C SER A 125 -9.77 -20.36 11.92
N LYS A 126 -10.61 -21.13 12.61
CA LYS A 126 -11.83 -21.73 12.01
C LYS A 126 -12.74 -20.66 11.39
N LYS A 127 -12.85 -19.49 12.04
CA LYS A 127 -13.63 -18.34 11.55
C LYS A 127 -13.07 -17.81 10.23
N HIS A 128 -11.75 -17.62 10.14
CA HIS A 128 -11.10 -17.13 8.92
C HIS A 128 -11.14 -18.16 7.79
N TYR A 129 -10.93 -19.43 8.10
CA TYR A 129 -11.10 -20.52 7.14
C TYR A 129 -12.53 -20.54 6.58
N ALA A 130 -13.56 -20.48 7.44
CA ALA A 130 -14.95 -20.41 7.01
C ALA A 130 -15.22 -19.15 6.17
N GLY A 131 -14.63 -18.00 6.54
CA GLY A 131 -14.66 -16.77 5.77
C GLY A 131 -14.13 -16.95 4.34
N LEU A 132 -12.90 -17.45 4.19
CA LEU A 132 -12.31 -17.72 2.87
C LEU A 132 -13.13 -18.74 2.06
N ARG A 133 -13.68 -19.76 2.72
CA ARG A 133 -14.59 -20.73 2.08
C ARG A 133 -15.89 -20.09 1.62
N SER A 134 -16.43 -19.13 2.37
CA SER A 134 -17.63 -18.37 1.97
C SER A 134 -17.34 -17.44 0.78
N GLU A 135 -16.10 -16.95 0.68
CA GLU A 135 -15.56 -16.25 -0.49
C GLU A 135 -15.19 -17.23 -1.64
N ARG A 136 -15.58 -18.52 -1.52
CA ARG A 136 -15.39 -19.59 -2.52
C ARG A 136 -13.94 -19.98 -2.83
N TRP A 137 -12.99 -19.70 -1.94
CA TRP A 137 -11.62 -20.14 -2.11
C TRP A 137 -11.49 -21.67 -2.08
N PRO A 138 -10.80 -22.30 -3.05
CA PRO A 138 -10.46 -23.73 -3.01
C PRO A 138 -9.70 -24.12 -1.73
N LYS A 139 -9.85 -25.37 -1.28
CA LYS A 139 -9.26 -25.83 0.00
C LYS A 139 -7.74 -25.87 -0.05
N ASP A 140 -7.20 -26.34 -1.16
CA ASP A 140 -5.78 -26.33 -1.50
C ASP A 140 -5.24 -24.90 -1.61
N LEU A 141 -5.96 -23.98 -2.27
CA LEU A 141 -5.58 -22.55 -2.24
C LEU A 141 -5.48 -22.02 -0.80
N ILE A 142 -6.47 -22.28 0.06
CA ILE A 142 -6.41 -21.82 1.45
C ILE A 142 -5.21 -22.42 2.19
N ARG A 143 -4.96 -23.73 2.03
CA ARG A 143 -3.83 -24.44 2.62
C ARG A 143 -2.49 -23.83 2.19
N ASP A 144 -2.35 -23.57 0.89
CA ASP A 144 -1.08 -23.19 0.27
C ASP A 144 -0.83 -21.68 0.29
N SER A 145 -1.87 -20.85 0.53
CA SER A 145 -1.78 -19.39 0.61
C SER A 145 -0.88 -18.83 1.72
N PHE A 146 -0.49 -19.68 2.67
CA PHE A 146 0.24 -19.32 3.89
C PHE A 146 -0.43 -18.20 4.74
N ILE A 147 -1.72 -17.93 4.53
CA ILE A 147 -2.48 -17.00 5.36
C ILE A 147 -2.63 -17.57 6.78
N ARG A 148 -2.49 -16.69 7.78
CA ARG A 148 -2.58 -17.03 9.21
C ARG A 148 -3.47 -16.06 9.96
N SER A 149 -3.76 -16.35 11.22
CA SER A 149 -4.65 -15.54 12.06
C SER A 149 -3.95 -15.04 13.31
N LEU A 150 -4.09 -13.75 13.59
CA LEU A 150 -3.92 -13.20 14.93
C LEU A 150 -5.25 -13.36 15.66
N SER A 151 -5.43 -14.48 16.35
CA SER A 151 -6.67 -14.77 17.08
C SER A 151 -6.35 -15.60 18.31
N PHE A 152 -5.64 -15.00 19.26
CA PHE A 152 -5.24 -15.67 20.49
C PHE A 152 -6.32 -15.56 21.56
N PRO A 153 -6.47 -16.58 22.42
CA PRO A 153 -7.30 -16.47 23.63
C PRO A 153 -6.79 -15.31 24.49
N ARG A 154 -7.70 -14.42 24.90
CA ARG A 154 -7.37 -13.33 25.83
C ARG A 154 -7.54 -13.82 27.26
N LYS A 155 -6.56 -13.54 28.11
CA LYS A 155 -6.61 -13.82 29.56
C LYS A 155 -6.69 -12.51 30.32
N PHE A 156 -7.36 -12.51 31.47
CA PHE A 156 -7.40 -11.32 32.31
C PHE A 156 -5.98 -11.03 32.83
N ASP A 157 -5.49 -9.84 32.52
CA ASP A 157 -4.21 -9.34 33.00
C ASP A 157 -4.49 -8.44 34.21
N SER A 158 -4.18 -8.92 35.41
CA SER A 158 -4.42 -8.20 36.66
C SER A 158 -3.58 -6.93 36.79
N VAL A 159 -2.44 -6.86 36.10
CA VAL A 159 -1.56 -5.68 36.12
C VAL A 159 -2.11 -4.59 35.20
N LYS A 160 -2.60 -4.98 34.02
CA LYS A 160 -3.17 -4.05 33.04
C LYS A 160 -4.65 -3.72 33.29
N GLY A 161 -5.34 -4.54 34.10
CA GLY A 161 -6.76 -4.35 34.44
C GLY A 161 -7.74 -4.71 33.32
N PHE A 162 -7.28 -5.42 32.27
CA PHE A 162 -8.11 -5.82 31.13
C PHE A 162 -7.65 -7.14 30.51
N TYR A 163 -8.51 -7.75 29.68
CA TYR A 163 -8.17 -8.99 28.97
C TYR A 163 -7.17 -8.74 27.83
N SER A 164 -6.05 -9.46 27.83
CA SER A 164 -4.98 -9.32 26.82
C SER A 164 -4.53 -10.68 26.27
N ASP A 165 -3.96 -10.69 25.07
CA ASP A 165 -3.30 -11.86 24.46
C ASP A 165 -1.78 -11.84 24.65
N HIS A 166 -1.31 -11.01 25.58
CA HIS A 166 0.09 -10.65 25.76
C HIS A 166 0.98 -11.86 26.08
N VAL A 167 0.49 -12.77 26.93
CA VAL A 167 1.19 -14.02 27.28
C VAL A 167 1.53 -14.85 26.04
N GLU A 168 0.62 -14.96 25.08
CA GLU A 168 0.87 -15.77 23.87
C GLU A 168 1.82 -15.05 22.92
N ARG A 169 1.74 -13.71 22.81
CA ARG A 169 2.68 -12.91 22.01
C ARG A 169 4.11 -13.06 22.54
N HIS A 170 4.30 -12.95 23.85
CA HIS A 170 5.59 -13.16 24.51
C HIS A 170 6.12 -14.57 24.29
N ARG A 171 5.27 -15.58 24.45
CA ARG A 171 5.65 -16.98 24.17
C ARG A 171 6.14 -17.17 22.74
N ILE A 172 5.43 -16.62 21.75
CA ILE A 172 5.84 -16.68 20.34
C ILE A 172 7.19 -15.98 20.14
N CYS A 173 7.37 -14.77 20.68
CA CYS A 173 8.66 -14.06 20.60
C CYS A 173 9.80 -14.86 21.22
N GLN A 174 9.59 -15.51 22.37
CA GLN A 174 10.58 -16.39 22.99
C GLN A 174 10.93 -17.58 22.10
N LEU A 175 9.95 -18.19 21.43
CA LEU A 175 10.20 -19.28 20.48
C LEU A 175 11.01 -18.82 19.27
N LEU A 176 10.74 -17.61 18.76
CA LEU A 176 11.51 -17.02 17.68
C LEU A 176 12.95 -16.72 18.12
N LEU A 177 13.15 -16.15 19.32
CA LEU A 177 14.48 -15.82 19.85
C LEU A 177 15.35 -17.05 20.16
N LYS A 178 14.76 -18.25 20.29
CA LYS A 178 15.53 -19.50 20.35
C LYS A 178 16.19 -19.85 19.01
N LYS A 179 15.61 -19.39 17.90
CA LYS A 179 16.12 -19.63 16.53
C LYS A 179 16.90 -18.45 15.98
N HIS A 180 16.51 -17.23 16.37
CA HIS A 180 16.99 -15.97 15.80
C HIS A 180 17.65 -15.12 16.88
N LYS A 181 18.80 -14.50 16.56
CA LYS A 181 19.57 -13.73 17.54
C LYS A 181 18.82 -12.52 18.10
N THR A 182 17.94 -11.92 17.30
CA THR A 182 17.18 -10.73 17.67
C THR A 182 15.95 -10.58 16.77
N LEU A 183 14.97 -9.79 17.23
CA LEU A 183 13.81 -9.36 16.45
C LEU A 183 13.89 -7.86 16.08
N LYS A 184 15.00 -7.20 16.44
CA LYS A 184 15.27 -5.80 16.08
C LYS A 184 15.37 -5.65 14.56
N GLY A 185 14.65 -4.67 14.02
CA GLY A 185 14.59 -4.44 12.57
C GLY A 185 13.59 -5.35 11.85
N VAL A 186 12.78 -6.13 12.56
CA VAL A 186 11.67 -6.89 11.99
C VAL A 186 10.38 -6.11 12.17
N PRO A 187 9.76 -5.57 11.10
CA PRO A 187 8.51 -4.83 11.24
C PRO A 187 7.41 -5.61 11.96
N GLY A 188 6.73 -4.93 12.88
CA GLY A 188 5.70 -5.53 13.71
C GLY A 188 6.22 -6.02 15.07
N PHE A 189 7.53 -6.24 15.22
CA PHE A 189 8.14 -6.61 16.50
C PHE A 189 8.79 -5.42 17.19
N TYR A 190 8.68 -5.36 18.51
CA TYR A 190 9.26 -4.32 19.34
C TYR A 190 9.49 -4.82 20.77
N GLN A 191 10.20 -4.02 21.56
CA GLN A 191 10.37 -4.29 23.00
C GLN A 191 9.46 -3.40 23.83
N GLU A 192 8.84 -3.97 24.85
CA GLU A 192 8.14 -3.21 25.88
C GLU A 192 9.13 -2.54 26.86
N ALA A 193 8.60 -1.78 27.82
CA ALA A 193 9.41 -1.05 28.80
C ALA A 193 10.29 -1.97 29.67
N ASP A 194 9.87 -3.22 29.86
CA ASP A 194 10.62 -4.28 30.57
C ASP A 194 11.64 -5.00 29.68
N LEU A 195 11.87 -4.50 28.47
CA LEU A 195 12.75 -5.05 27.44
C LEU A 195 12.31 -6.42 26.89
N GLN A 196 11.11 -6.90 27.21
CA GLN A 196 10.59 -8.13 26.62
C GLN A 196 10.09 -7.88 25.19
N TRP A 197 10.42 -8.82 24.29
CA TRP A 197 9.96 -8.76 22.91
C TRP A 197 8.48 -9.14 22.80
N THR A 198 7.74 -8.33 22.06
CA THR A 198 6.35 -8.58 21.67
C THR A 198 6.13 -8.13 20.23
N PHE A 199 4.91 -8.25 19.72
CA PHE A 199 4.55 -7.77 18.38
C PHE A 199 3.18 -7.12 18.32
N THR A 200 2.98 -6.24 17.34
CA THR A 200 1.76 -5.45 17.14
C THR A 200 0.65 -6.25 16.44
N GLY A 201 -0.47 -5.59 16.14
CA GLY A 201 -1.54 -6.15 15.34
C GLY A 201 -2.76 -6.55 16.17
N HIS A 202 -3.91 -6.02 15.78
CA HIS A 202 -5.21 -6.41 16.32
C HIS A 202 -5.67 -7.75 15.73
N PRO A 203 -6.73 -8.36 16.27
CA PRO A 203 -7.30 -9.56 15.69
C PRO A 203 -7.61 -9.41 14.21
N GLY A 204 -7.15 -10.39 13.42
CA GLY A 204 -7.15 -10.29 11.97
C GLY A 204 -6.48 -11.46 11.24
N MET A 205 -6.57 -11.44 9.91
CA MET A 205 -5.82 -12.31 9.02
C MET A 205 -4.48 -11.68 8.63
N LEU A 206 -3.41 -12.44 8.75
CA LEU A 206 -2.09 -12.11 8.23
C LEU A 206 -1.94 -12.69 6.83
N ILE A 207 -1.67 -11.83 5.87
CA ILE A 207 -1.52 -12.15 4.46
C ILE A 207 -0.04 -11.95 4.09
N PRO A 208 0.65 -12.99 3.59
CA PRO A 208 2.05 -12.89 3.22
C PRO A 208 2.24 -12.01 1.97
N ILE A 209 3.39 -11.35 1.89
CA ILE A 209 3.81 -10.58 0.72
C ILE A 209 5.23 -10.99 0.35
N TYR A 210 5.41 -11.43 -0.89
CA TYR A 210 6.67 -11.92 -1.41
C TYR A 210 7.35 -10.89 -2.32
N ASP A 211 8.67 -10.89 -2.32
CA ASP A 211 9.47 -10.13 -3.29
C ASP A 211 9.77 -10.97 -4.55
N THR A 212 10.60 -10.44 -5.44
CA THR A 212 10.98 -11.08 -6.70
C THR A 212 11.79 -12.35 -6.52
N ASP A 213 12.47 -12.51 -5.39
CA ASP A 213 13.25 -13.70 -5.05
C ASP A 213 12.40 -14.77 -4.34
N GLY A 214 11.10 -14.52 -4.17
CA GLY A 214 10.17 -15.41 -3.47
C GLY A 214 10.25 -15.31 -1.95
N MET A 215 10.92 -14.29 -1.41
CA MET A 215 11.14 -14.12 0.01
C MET A 215 9.94 -13.44 0.68
N LEU A 216 9.42 -14.03 1.76
CA LEU A 216 8.38 -13.44 2.60
C LEU A 216 8.97 -12.25 3.38
N TYR A 217 8.93 -11.07 2.79
CA TYR A 217 9.60 -9.91 3.37
C TYR A 217 8.63 -8.92 4.04
N ARG A 218 7.31 -9.06 3.84
CA ARG A 218 6.28 -8.24 4.52
C ARG A 218 5.05 -9.06 4.84
N ILE A 219 4.28 -8.59 5.82
CA ILE A 219 2.99 -9.14 6.20
C ILE A 219 1.94 -8.02 6.18
N ARG A 220 0.79 -8.30 5.56
CA ARG A 220 -0.40 -7.45 5.58
C ARG A 220 -1.38 -7.99 6.61
N LEU A 221 -1.85 -7.14 7.52
CA LEU A 221 -2.92 -7.47 8.46
C LEU A 221 -4.27 -6.99 7.94
N ARG A 222 -5.23 -7.90 7.72
CA ARG A 222 -6.65 -7.60 7.52
C ARG A 222 -7.38 -7.70 8.86
N LEU A 223 -7.99 -6.62 9.33
CA LEU A 223 -8.69 -6.59 10.61
C LEU A 223 -10.01 -7.38 10.56
N ASP A 224 -10.34 -8.07 11.65
CA ASP A 224 -11.65 -8.71 11.86
C ASP A 224 -12.77 -7.69 12.00
N HIS A 225 -12.45 -6.58 12.69
CA HIS A 225 -13.39 -5.53 13.05
C HIS A 225 -12.80 -4.18 12.61
N PRO A 226 -12.78 -3.91 11.31
CA PRO A 226 -12.34 -2.61 10.81
C PRO A 226 -13.28 -1.51 11.30
N GLY A 227 -12.75 -0.28 11.37
CA GLY A 227 -13.59 0.88 11.64
C GLY A 227 -14.64 1.04 10.54
N LYS A 228 -15.73 1.75 10.83
CA LYS A 228 -16.75 2.10 9.83
C LYS A 228 -16.76 3.60 9.60
N ASP A 229 -17.09 4.02 8.39
CA ASP A 229 -17.40 5.41 8.08
C ASP A 229 -18.85 5.76 8.48
N GLU A 230 -19.24 7.02 8.27
CA GLU A 230 -20.58 7.54 8.60
C GLU A 230 -21.71 6.81 7.86
N LYS A 231 -21.39 6.10 6.77
CA LYS A 231 -22.32 5.30 5.97
C LYS A 231 -22.27 3.81 6.32
N GLY A 232 -21.56 3.44 7.37
CA GLY A 232 -21.38 2.06 7.81
C GLY A 232 -20.41 1.23 6.97
N LYS A 233 -19.72 1.83 5.99
CA LYS A 233 -18.75 1.13 5.15
C LYS A 233 -17.43 0.97 5.90
N GLU A 234 -16.84 -0.22 5.83
CA GLU A 234 -15.56 -0.50 6.47
C GLU A 234 -14.44 0.39 5.91
N LYS A 235 -13.64 0.97 6.80
CA LYS A 235 -12.45 1.78 6.54
C LYS A 235 -11.23 1.18 7.22
N ASP A 236 -10.05 1.43 6.65
CA ASP A 236 -8.75 1.01 7.21
C ASP A 236 -8.67 -0.49 7.54
N LYS A 237 -9.36 -1.31 6.74
CA LYS A 237 -9.44 -2.76 6.89
C LYS A 237 -8.10 -3.48 6.79
N TYR A 238 -7.13 -2.85 6.15
CA TYR A 238 -5.82 -3.40 5.85
C TYR A 238 -4.74 -2.51 6.46
N LYS A 239 -3.87 -3.09 7.29
CA LYS A 239 -2.73 -2.41 7.92
C LYS A 239 -1.43 -3.15 7.58
N ASN A 240 -0.34 -2.41 7.40
CA ASN A 240 0.98 -3.07 7.37
C ASN A 240 1.24 -3.67 8.77
N PHE A 241 1.82 -4.86 8.83
CA PHE A 241 2.35 -5.40 10.08
C PHE A 241 3.58 -4.57 10.48
N SER A 242 3.35 -3.56 11.31
CA SER A 242 4.30 -2.49 11.59
C SER A 242 4.33 -2.20 13.08
N SER A 243 5.53 -2.00 13.61
CA SER A 243 5.79 -1.54 14.98
C SER A 243 6.33 -0.11 14.90
N PHE A 244 5.47 0.79 14.44
CA PHE A 244 5.76 2.21 14.34
C PHE A 244 4.57 3.00 14.85
N TYR A 245 4.80 3.80 15.88
CA TYR A 245 3.84 4.76 16.38
C TYR A 245 4.52 6.13 16.48
N PRO A 246 4.11 7.12 15.68
CA PRO A 246 4.78 8.40 15.60
C PRO A 246 4.55 9.24 16.86
N SER A 247 5.63 9.63 17.55
CA SER A 247 5.64 10.68 18.57
C SER A 247 6.39 11.91 18.07
N LYS A 248 6.09 13.07 18.64
CA LYS A 248 6.86 14.30 18.41
C LYS A 248 7.33 14.86 19.73
N ASP A 249 8.61 15.21 19.81
CA ASP A 249 9.14 15.95 20.96
C ASP A 249 8.84 17.45 20.88
N SER A 250 9.27 18.21 21.90
CA SER A 250 9.12 19.67 21.96
C SER A 250 9.79 20.42 20.80
N ASN A 251 10.72 19.77 20.09
CA ASN A 251 11.42 20.31 18.93
C ASN A 251 10.77 19.87 17.60
N ASN A 252 9.57 19.27 17.64
CA ASN A 252 8.87 18.69 16.49
C ASN A 252 9.64 17.56 15.78
N ILE A 253 10.62 16.95 16.44
CA ILE A 253 11.37 15.81 15.91
C ILE A 253 10.48 14.57 16.02
N LEU A 254 10.25 13.91 14.89
CA LEU A 254 9.48 12.68 14.83
C LEU A 254 10.32 11.51 15.33
N SER A 255 9.77 10.74 16.28
CA SER A 255 10.35 9.50 16.79
C SER A 255 9.34 8.35 16.78
N ASN A 256 9.83 7.12 16.92
CA ASN A 256 8.99 5.94 17.12
C ASN A 256 8.82 5.65 18.61
N GLU A 257 7.58 5.59 19.12
CA GLU A 257 7.32 5.23 20.53
C GLU A 257 7.64 3.76 20.86
N TYR A 258 7.63 2.89 19.86
CA TYR A 258 8.00 1.50 20.07
C TYR A 258 9.52 1.36 20.17
N LEU A 259 10.01 1.02 21.36
CA LEU A 259 11.42 0.73 21.60
C LEU A 259 11.89 -0.40 20.67
N ASN A 260 12.97 -0.14 19.91
CA ASN A 260 13.48 -1.03 18.87
C ASN A 260 12.44 -1.46 17.81
N GLY A 261 11.31 -0.74 17.74
CA GLY A 261 10.28 -0.98 16.76
C GLY A 261 10.74 -0.61 15.36
N CYS A 262 10.29 -1.40 14.39
CA CYS A 262 10.56 -1.20 12.97
C CYS A 262 9.29 -0.86 12.18
N ARG A 263 9.39 0.15 11.32
CA ARG A 263 8.29 0.59 10.46
C ARG A 263 8.16 -0.30 9.22
N ALA A 264 6.96 -0.80 8.94
CA ALA A 264 6.62 -1.38 7.64
C ALA A 264 6.03 -0.32 6.71
N GLY A 265 6.77 -0.02 5.63
CA GLY A 265 6.22 0.72 4.49
C GLY A 265 5.25 -0.14 3.67
N SER A 266 4.49 0.50 2.78
CA SER A 266 3.69 -0.22 1.77
C SER A 266 4.59 -0.70 0.64
N HIS A 267 4.49 -1.96 0.23
CA HIS A 267 5.32 -2.54 -0.82
C HIS A 267 4.46 -3.33 -1.81
N ILE A 268 5.03 -3.66 -2.98
CA ILE A 268 4.38 -4.56 -3.93
C ILE A 268 4.48 -6.00 -3.42
N GLY A 269 3.58 -6.87 -3.87
CA GLY A 269 3.73 -8.32 -3.75
C GLY A 269 3.96 -8.93 -5.11
N PHE A 270 4.86 -9.89 -5.19
CA PHE A 270 5.20 -10.62 -6.41
C PHE A 270 4.89 -12.10 -6.21
N TYR A 271 3.92 -12.64 -6.95
CA TYR A 271 3.45 -14.01 -6.80
C TYR A 271 3.77 -14.77 -8.09
N PHE A 272 4.64 -15.77 -7.97
CA PHE A 272 5.11 -16.59 -9.07
C PHE A 272 5.62 -17.93 -8.56
N HIS A 273 5.21 -19.01 -9.21
CA HIS A 273 5.68 -20.37 -8.98
C HIS A 273 6.40 -20.87 -10.23
N PRO A 274 7.75 -20.83 -10.28
CA PRO A 274 8.53 -21.11 -11.48
C PRO A 274 8.28 -22.47 -12.14
N SER A 275 7.80 -23.45 -11.35
CA SER A 275 7.51 -24.81 -11.83
C SER A 275 6.14 -24.96 -12.48
N THR A 276 5.19 -24.05 -12.24
CA THR A 276 3.80 -24.20 -12.70
C THR A 276 3.25 -23.01 -13.46
N ASP A 277 3.88 -21.84 -13.33
CA ASP A 277 3.36 -20.59 -13.85
C ASP A 277 4.04 -20.19 -15.15
N ASP A 278 3.26 -19.64 -16.08
CA ASP A 278 3.76 -19.03 -17.31
C ASP A 278 4.45 -17.68 -16.99
N PRO A 279 5.77 -17.54 -17.22
CA PRO A 279 6.48 -16.29 -17.00
C PRO A 279 6.26 -15.26 -18.12
N GLY A 280 5.64 -15.64 -19.24
CA GLY A 280 5.45 -14.80 -20.42
C GLY A 280 4.44 -13.66 -20.22
N VAL A 281 3.55 -13.80 -19.24
CA VAL A 281 2.48 -12.84 -18.91
C VAL A 281 2.46 -12.49 -17.43
N CYS A 282 2.30 -11.20 -17.14
CA CYS A 282 2.14 -10.68 -15.78
C CYS A 282 0.81 -9.96 -15.62
N TYR A 283 -0.01 -10.36 -14.65
CA TYR A 283 -1.19 -9.61 -14.23
C TYR A 283 -0.83 -8.64 -13.11
N ILE A 284 -1.34 -7.41 -13.17
CA ILE A 284 -1.14 -6.40 -12.13
C ILE A 284 -2.50 -5.98 -11.59
N THR A 285 -2.70 -6.15 -10.28
CA THR A 285 -3.97 -5.90 -9.59
C THR A 285 -3.75 -5.18 -8.25
N GLU A 286 -4.83 -4.74 -7.60
CA GLU A 286 -4.77 -4.15 -6.25
C GLU A 286 -5.13 -5.17 -5.18
N GLY A 287 -4.26 -5.29 -4.17
CA GLY A 287 -4.53 -6.07 -2.97
C GLY A 287 -3.94 -7.48 -3.03
N GLU A 288 -3.28 -7.85 -1.95
CA GLU A 288 -2.51 -9.08 -1.81
C GLU A 288 -3.40 -10.32 -1.90
N LYS A 289 -4.57 -10.27 -1.25
CA LYS A 289 -5.58 -11.33 -1.31
C LYS A 289 -6.01 -11.63 -2.76
N LYS A 290 -6.19 -10.59 -3.58
CA LYS A 290 -6.60 -10.77 -4.98
C LYS A 290 -5.50 -11.39 -5.81
N ALA A 291 -4.27 -10.96 -5.60
CA ALA A 291 -3.12 -11.49 -6.32
C ALA A 291 -2.87 -12.97 -6.01
N ILE A 292 -3.06 -13.41 -4.76
CA ILE A 292 -2.98 -14.82 -4.37
C ILE A 292 -4.01 -15.67 -5.15
N VAL A 293 -5.27 -15.23 -5.21
CA VAL A 293 -6.32 -15.92 -5.99
C VAL A 293 -5.99 -15.90 -7.48
N ALA A 294 -5.57 -14.74 -7.98
CA ALA A 294 -5.25 -14.57 -9.39
C ALA A 294 -4.10 -15.46 -9.84
N ASN A 295 -3.02 -15.54 -9.07
CA ASN A 295 -1.88 -16.42 -9.38
C ASN A 295 -2.33 -17.89 -9.41
N TYR A 296 -3.13 -18.32 -8.42
CA TYR A 296 -3.66 -19.68 -8.36
C TYR A 296 -4.49 -20.09 -9.60
N PHE A 297 -5.39 -19.22 -10.07
CA PHE A 297 -6.29 -19.55 -11.19
C PHE A 297 -5.69 -19.25 -12.57
N LEU A 298 -4.87 -18.21 -12.69
CA LEU A 298 -4.29 -17.78 -13.97
C LEU A 298 -2.99 -18.53 -14.29
N ARG A 299 -2.28 -19.06 -13.28
CA ARG A 299 -1.01 -19.77 -13.44
C ARG A 299 0.00 -18.95 -14.22
N CYS A 300 0.20 -17.72 -13.77
CA CYS A 300 1.13 -16.75 -14.34
C CYS A 300 1.64 -15.82 -13.24
N ILE A 301 2.61 -14.97 -13.58
CA ILE A 301 3.09 -13.94 -12.66
C ILE A 301 1.93 -13.00 -12.29
N VAL A 302 1.77 -12.70 -10.99
CA VAL A 302 0.84 -11.67 -10.53
C VAL A 302 1.54 -10.70 -9.59
N ILE A 303 1.36 -9.41 -9.83
CA ILE A 303 1.84 -8.34 -8.94
C ILE A 303 0.66 -7.68 -8.24
N SER A 304 0.72 -7.61 -6.91
CA SER A 304 -0.21 -6.78 -6.12
C SER A 304 0.40 -5.42 -5.84
N LEU A 305 -0.29 -4.35 -6.24
CA LEU A 305 0.03 -2.99 -5.82
C LEU A 305 -0.65 -2.65 -4.49
N PRO A 306 0.02 -1.93 -3.57
CA PRO A 306 -0.58 -1.46 -2.32
C PRO A 306 -1.41 -0.18 -2.57
N GLY A 307 -2.43 -0.30 -3.41
CA GLY A 307 -3.26 0.79 -3.92
C GLY A 307 -2.92 1.18 -5.36
N VAL A 308 -3.94 1.58 -6.12
CA VAL A 308 -3.82 1.95 -7.55
C VAL A 308 -2.84 3.10 -7.83
N ASN A 309 -2.61 3.98 -6.84
CA ASN A 309 -1.69 5.11 -6.94
C ASN A 309 -0.20 4.73 -6.73
N SER A 310 0.10 3.45 -6.47
CA SER A 310 1.45 2.99 -6.12
C SER A 310 2.26 2.45 -7.31
N HIS A 311 1.88 2.74 -8.55
CA HIS A 311 2.55 2.23 -9.76
C HIS A 311 4.03 2.62 -9.86
N ALA A 312 4.44 3.78 -9.32
CA ALA A 312 5.84 4.19 -9.26
C ALA A 312 6.73 3.24 -8.43
N LYS A 313 6.15 2.33 -7.63
CA LYS A 313 6.93 1.29 -6.94
C LYS A 313 7.51 0.24 -7.90
N LEU A 314 6.93 0.08 -9.10
CA LEU A 314 7.39 -0.89 -10.09
C LEU A 314 8.75 -0.52 -10.69
N THR A 315 9.11 0.76 -10.66
CA THR A 315 10.38 1.28 -11.20
C THR A 315 11.44 1.50 -10.13
N LYS A 316 11.11 1.28 -8.85
CA LYS A 316 12.10 1.38 -7.77
C LYS A 316 13.12 0.26 -7.90
N THR A 317 14.39 0.62 -7.86
CA THR A 317 15.49 -0.32 -7.93
C THR A 317 15.86 -0.84 -6.55
N ASP A 318 16.21 -2.12 -6.49
CA ASP A 318 16.83 -2.73 -5.32
C ASP A 318 18.33 -2.33 -5.22
N LYS A 319 19.06 -2.92 -4.27
CA LYS A 319 20.50 -2.68 -4.09
C LYS A 319 21.34 -3.11 -5.31
N SER A 320 20.81 -4.01 -6.14
CA SER A 320 21.45 -4.45 -7.39
C SER A 320 21.17 -3.52 -8.57
N GLY A 321 20.39 -2.45 -8.37
CA GLY A 321 20.01 -1.52 -9.42
C GLY A 321 18.90 -2.04 -10.34
N ARG A 322 18.25 -3.14 -10.00
CA ARG A 322 17.18 -3.75 -10.82
C ARG A 322 15.81 -3.42 -10.25
N SER A 323 14.88 -3.03 -11.11
CA SER A 323 13.46 -2.90 -10.76
C SER A 323 12.70 -4.20 -10.98
N VAL A 324 11.48 -4.31 -10.46
CA VAL A 324 10.63 -5.49 -10.74
C VAL A 324 10.31 -5.61 -12.23
N LEU A 325 10.25 -4.50 -12.98
CA LEU A 325 10.05 -4.54 -14.43
C LEU A 325 11.26 -5.12 -15.16
N ASP A 326 12.47 -4.83 -14.69
CA ASP A 326 13.68 -5.43 -15.24
C ASP A 326 13.72 -6.93 -14.93
N PHE A 327 13.35 -7.31 -13.70
CA PHE A 327 13.24 -8.71 -13.31
C PHE A 327 12.23 -9.48 -14.16
N LEU A 328 11.04 -8.92 -14.41
CA LEU A 328 10.05 -9.50 -15.33
C LEU A 328 10.66 -9.79 -16.71
N LYS A 329 11.44 -8.86 -17.27
CA LYS A 329 12.12 -9.08 -18.55
C LYS A 329 13.13 -10.22 -18.49
N THR A 330 13.88 -10.34 -17.39
CA THR A 330 14.82 -11.46 -17.22
C THR A 330 14.13 -12.82 -17.13
N LEU A 331 12.89 -12.87 -16.64
CA LEU A 331 12.05 -14.07 -16.67
C LEU A 331 11.45 -14.37 -18.04
N GLY A 332 11.60 -13.46 -19.02
CA GLY A 332 11.00 -13.59 -20.35
C GLY A 332 9.57 -13.07 -20.45
N CYS A 333 9.10 -12.30 -19.46
CA CYS A 333 7.78 -11.66 -19.50
C CYS A 333 7.72 -10.61 -20.61
N LYS A 334 6.77 -10.78 -21.53
CA LYS A 334 6.56 -9.86 -22.68
C LYS A 334 5.29 -9.05 -22.53
N SER A 335 4.29 -9.60 -21.84
CA SER A 335 2.95 -9.03 -21.78
C SER A 335 2.56 -8.69 -20.35
N ALA A 336 1.95 -7.51 -20.17
CA ALA A 336 1.43 -7.07 -18.88
C ALA A 336 -0.06 -6.76 -18.99
N VAL A 337 -0.87 -7.34 -18.10
CA VAL A 337 -2.32 -7.13 -18.04
C VAL A 337 -2.66 -6.33 -16.79
N VAL A 338 -3.17 -5.11 -16.96
CA VAL A 338 -3.68 -4.30 -15.85
C VAL A 338 -5.12 -4.72 -15.55
N ALA A 339 -5.35 -5.30 -14.37
CA ALA A 339 -6.62 -5.87 -13.95
C ALA A 339 -7.07 -5.24 -12.61
N TYR A 340 -7.43 -3.96 -12.67
CA TYR A 340 -8.07 -3.23 -11.57
C TYR A 340 -9.56 -3.57 -11.45
N ASP A 341 -10.13 -3.31 -10.27
CA ASP A 341 -11.54 -3.60 -9.97
C ASP A 341 -12.49 -2.98 -11.01
N ALA A 342 -13.60 -3.67 -11.27
CA ALA A 342 -14.57 -3.27 -12.30
C ALA A 342 -15.31 -1.95 -11.99
N ASP A 343 -15.12 -1.34 -10.82
CA ASP A 343 -15.66 -0.01 -10.49
C ASP A 343 -14.92 1.15 -11.18
N LYS A 344 -13.94 0.87 -12.06
CA LYS A 344 -13.23 1.85 -12.89
C LYS A 344 -14.14 2.76 -13.73
N ASN A 345 -15.30 2.26 -14.16
CA ASN A 345 -16.21 3.01 -15.04
C ASN A 345 -16.96 4.15 -14.32
N VAL A 346 -16.97 4.16 -12.98
CA VAL A 346 -17.59 5.22 -12.16
C VAL A 346 -16.57 5.99 -11.33
N ASN A 347 -15.29 5.61 -11.38
CA ASN A 347 -14.24 6.20 -10.57
C ASN A 347 -13.10 6.74 -11.44
N GLU A 348 -13.22 8.00 -11.86
CA GLU A 348 -12.21 8.72 -12.67
C GLU A 348 -10.80 8.65 -12.09
N HIS A 349 -10.67 8.57 -10.75
CA HIS A 349 -9.38 8.42 -10.09
C HIS A 349 -8.73 7.06 -10.41
N VAL A 350 -9.49 5.97 -10.38
CA VAL A 350 -8.99 4.62 -10.74
C VAL A 350 -8.61 4.59 -12.22
N HIS A 351 -9.46 5.12 -13.09
CA HIS A 351 -9.19 5.21 -14.54
C HIS A 351 -7.89 5.97 -14.84
N ARG A 352 -7.65 7.08 -14.13
CA ARG A 352 -6.40 7.85 -14.28
C ARG A 352 -5.17 7.03 -13.91
N HIS A 353 -5.20 6.32 -12.79
CA HIS A 353 -4.07 5.49 -12.35
C HIS A 353 -3.87 4.26 -13.25
N GLU A 354 -4.95 3.71 -13.82
CA GLU A 354 -4.87 2.66 -14.85
C GLU A 354 -4.10 3.19 -16.06
N LYS A 355 -4.48 4.37 -16.59
CA LYS A 355 -3.75 5.01 -17.71
C LYS A 355 -2.27 5.27 -17.40
N LYS A 356 -1.95 5.74 -16.19
CA LYS A 356 -0.55 5.97 -15.78
C LYS A 356 0.25 4.67 -15.72
N LEU A 357 -0.33 3.61 -15.16
CA LEU A 357 0.30 2.29 -15.15
C LEU A 357 0.50 1.75 -16.57
N VAL A 358 -0.51 1.86 -17.43
CA VAL A 358 -0.41 1.46 -18.85
C VAL A 358 0.72 2.20 -19.56
N ALA A 359 0.78 3.53 -19.41
CA ALA A 359 1.86 4.33 -20.01
C ALA A 359 3.24 3.92 -19.49
N LEU A 360 3.35 3.65 -18.19
CA LEU A 360 4.58 3.17 -17.56
C LEU A 360 5.01 1.81 -18.14
N LEU A 361 4.10 0.84 -18.28
CA LEU A 361 4.40 -0.47 -18.84
C LEU A 361 4.84 -0.38 -20.31
N LYS A 362 4.17 0.45 -21.11
CA LYS A 362 4.54 0.71 -22.52
C LYS A 362 5.91 1.34 -22.64
N ASN A 363 6.23 2.33 -21.79
CA ASN A 363 7.55 2.97 -21.78
C ASN A 363 8.66 1.97 -21.42
N HIS A 364 8.31 0.90 -20.69
CA HIS A 364 9.21 -0.23 -20.42
C HIS A 364 9.07 -1.37 -21.43
N SER A 365 8.46 -1.14 -22.59
CA SER A 365 8.39 -2.08 -23.74
C SER A 365 7.61 -3.37 -23.48
N PHE A 366 6.62 -3.36 -22.58
CA PHE A 366 5.67 -4.48 -22.45
C PHE A 366 4.50 -4.35 -23.43
N HIS A 367 4.08 -5.46 -24.03
CA HIS A 367 2.77 -5.54 -24.66
C HIS A 367 1.72 -5.39 -23.58
N THR A 368 1.02 -4.27 -23.59
CA THR A 368 0.17 -3.88 -22.47
C THR A 368 -1.29 -4.10 -22.82
N TYR A 369 -2.04 -4.66 -21.87
CA TYR A 369 -3.44 -4.96 -22.01
C TYR A 369 -4.22 -4.49 -20.78
N ILE A 370 -5.52 -4.26 -20.97
CA ILE A 370 -6.46 -4.00 -19.88
C ILE A 370 -7.39 -5.21 -19.73
N GLY A 371 -7.46 -5.73 -18.50
CA GLY A 371 -8.45 -6.71 -18.09
C GLY A 371 -9.80 -6.02 -17.83
N SER A 372 -10.87 -6.57 -18.39
CA SER A 372 -12.24 -6.10 -18.17
C SER A 372 -13.20 -7.28 -18.05
N TRP A 373 -14.25 -7.14 -17.24
CA TRP A 373 -15.26 -8.16 -17.03
C TRP A 373 -16.59 -7.51 -16.65
N ASN A 374 -17.67 -8.29 -16.74
CA ASN A 374 -18.98 -7.85 -16.30
C ASN A 374 -19.00 -7.74 -14.75
N PRO A 375 -19.26 -6.54 -14.19
CA PRO A 375 -19.30 -6.35 -12.73
C PRO A 375 -20.38 -7.17 -12.03
N GLY A 376 -21.38 -7.68 -12.76
CA GLY A 376 -22.39 -8.60 -12.22
C GLY A 376 -21.84 -9.93 -11.74
N PHE A 377 -20.65 -10.36 -12.20
CA PHE A 377 -19.97 -11.55 -11.67
C PHE A 377 -19.17 -11.27 -10.39
N GLY A 378 -18.88 -10.01 -10.11
CA GLY A 378 -17.99 -9.65 -9.01
C GLY A 378 -17.25 -8.34 -9.28
N LYS A 379 -16.87 -7.67 -8.19
CA LYS A 379 -16.17 -6.39 -8.27
C LYS A 379 -14.69 -6.60 -8.57
N GLY A 380 -14.07 -7.49 -7.83
CA GLY A 380 -12.64 -7.77 -7.89
C GLY A 380 -12.31 -8.89 -8.87
N LEU A 381 -11.04 -8.93 -9.27
CA LEU A 381 -10.50 -10.04 -10.07
C LEU A 381 -10.65 -11.38 -9.34
N ASP A 382 -10.49 -11.39 -8.01
CA ASP A 382 -10.70 -12.59 -7.19
C ASP A 382 -12.14 -13.11 -7.25
N ASP A 383 -13.14 -12.20 -7.24
CA ASP A 383 -14.55 -12.56 -7.26
C ASP A 383 -14.94 -13.33 -8.54
N ILE A 384 -14.39 -12.94 -9.69
CA ILE A 384 -14.70 -13.60 -10.97
C ILE A 384 -13.92 -14.90 -11.18
N LEU A 385 -12.67 -14.96 -10.71
CA LEU A 385 -11.82 -16.14 -10.93
C LEU A 385 -12.31 -17.34 -10.13
N VAL A 386 -12.83 -17.14 -8.91
CA VAL A 386 -13.45 -18.22 -8.12
C VAL A 386 -14.74 -18.75 -8.77
N LEU A 387 -15.33 -18.02 -9.72
CA LEU A 387 -16.46 -18.45 -10.53
C LEU A 387 -16.05 -19.17 -11.82
N GLY A 388 -14.75 -19.30 -12.10
CA GLY A 388 -14.24 -19.80 -13.37
C GLY A 388 -14.34 -18.79 -14.52
N VAL A 389 -14.66 -17.53 -14.23
CA VAL A 389 -14.73 -16.45 -15.23
C VAL A 389 -13.39 -15.74 -15.31
N LYS A 390 -12.81 -15.69 -16.51
CA LYS A 390 -11.57 -14.94 -16.78
C LYS A 390 -11.89 -13.54 -17.30
N PRO A 391 -11.06 -12.53 -16.99
CA PRO A 391 -11.22 -11.20 -17.59
C PRO A 391 -10.98 -11.27 -19.10
N GLN A 392 -11.77 -10.53 -19.86
CA GLN A 392 -11.45 -10.23 -21.26
C GLN A 392 -10.28 -9.25 -21.31
N VAL A 393 -9.34 -9.50 -22.21
CA VAL A 393 -8.06 -8.79 -22.28
C VAL A 393 -8.03 -7.97 -23.57
N PHE A 394 -7.94 -6.65 -23.43
CA PHE A 394 -7.95 -5.70 -24.56
C PHE A 394 -6.57 -5.09 -24.74
N PRO A 395 -5.97 -5.13 -25.95
CA PRO A 395 -4.71 -4.46 -26.21
C PRO A 395 -4.91 -2.95 -26.10
N VAL A 396 -3.93 -2.23 -25.53
CA VAL A 396 -4.01 -0.77 -25.37
C VAL A 396 -2.80 -0.05 -25.84
#